data_AF-A0AAV2G035-F1
#
_entry.id   AF-A0AAV2G035-F1
#
_cell.length_a   1.000
_cell.length_b   1.000
_cell.length_c   1.000
_cell.angle_alpha   90.00
_cell.angle_beta   90.00
_cell.angle_gamma   90.00
#
_symmetry.space_group_name_H-M   'P 1'
#
loop_
_entity.id
_entity.type
_entity.pdbx_description
1 polymer ?
#
loop_
_entity_poly.entity_id
_entity_poly.type
_entity_poly.pdbx_seq_one_letter_code
_entity_poly.pdbx_strand_id
1 'polypeptide(L)'
;MYDGEANEEARLLDLELAQERRELAAIKLAATKEQVAKYYNAKLVPHKLNLGDQVLRRNFRPDPKHGKLASAWEGPYLIREVVGASTFKLSELGGTKIPRTWNAQNLRRYYCPA
;
A
#
# COMPACT_ATOMS: atom_id res chain seq x y z
N MET A 1 -60.85 17.92 0.93
CA MET A 1 -60.13 18.53 -0.20
C MET A 1 -58.66 18.14 -0.01
N TYR A 2 -58.08 17.39 -0.94
CA TYR A 2 -56.71 16.90 -0.83
C TYR A 2 -55.77 18.03 -1.23
N ASP A 3 -54.93 18.50 -0.31
CA ASP A 3 -53.98 19.59 -0.57
C ASP A 3 -52.71 19.00 -1.21
N GLY A 4 -52.79 18.78 -2.51
CA GLY A 4 -51.71 18.13 -3.28
C GLY A 4 -50.43 18.97 -3.37
N GLU A 5 -50.55 20.30 -3.26
CA GLU A 5 -49.41 21.22 -3.31
C GLU A 5 -48.56 21.10 -2.04
N ALA A 6 -49.19 21.16 -0.87
CA ALA A 6 -48.51 20.97 0.42
C ALA A 6 -47.82 19.59 0.51
N ASN A 7 -48.43 18.54 -0.07
CA ASN A 7 -47.83 17.21 -0.11
C ASN A 7 -46.60 17.12 -1.03
N GLU A 8 -46.61 17.82 -2.16
CA GLU A 8 -45.46 17.86 -3.08
C GLU A 8 -44.30 18.68 -2.49
N GLU A 9 -44.60 19.82 -1.85
CA GLU A 9 -43.59 20.63 -1.15
C GLU A 9 -42.90 19.84 -0.03
N ALA A 10 -43.67 19.11 0.79
CA ALA A 10 -43.13 18.25 1.83
C ALA A 10 -42.23 17.14 1.25
N ARG A 11 -42.59 16.59 0.09
CA ARG A 11 -41.79 15.57 -0.61
C ARG A 11 -40.48 16.13 -1.14
N LEU A 12 -40.50 17.35 -1.70
CA LEU A 12 -39.30 18.01 -2.21
C LEU A 12 -38.31 18.33 -1.08
N LEU A 13 -38.81 18.83 0.05
CA LEU A 13 -38.01 19.11 1.24
C LEU A 13 -37.33 17.86 1.80
N ASP A 14 -38.03 16.72 1.84
CA ASP A 14 -37.45 15.45 2.29
C ASP A 14 -36.33 14.97 1.36
N LEU A 15 -36.51 15.12 0.04
CA LEU A 15 -35.48 14.78 -0.95
C LEU A 15 -34.25 15.67 -0.83
N GLU A 16 -34.44 16.97 -0.66
CA GLU A 16 -33.34 17.93 -0.46
C GLU A 16 -32.56 17.59 0.82
N LEU A 17 -33.25 17.38 1.94
CA LEU A 17 -32.62 16.99 3.19
C LEU A 17 -31.87 15.65 3.08
N ALA A 18 -32.44 14.68 2.37
CA ALA A 18 -31.78 13.40 2.12
C ALA A 18 -30.52 13.56 1.26
N GLN A 19 -30.55 14.48 0.28
CA GLN A 19 -29.41 14.79 -0.56
C GLN A 19 -28.30 15.49 0.23
N GLU A 20 -28.62 16.54 1.01
CA GLU A 20 -27.67 17.22 1.88
C GLU A 20 -26.96 16.23 2.82
N ARG A 21 -27.71 15.29 3.41
CA ARG A 21 -27.15 14.25 4.27
C ARG A 21 -26.16 13.35 3.53
N ARG A 22 -26.45 12.99 2.28
CA ARG A 22 -25.55 12.17 1.44
C ARG A 22 -24.29 12.94 1.08
N GLU A 23 -24.41 14.21 0.73
CA GLU A 23 -23.27 15.08 0.39
C GLU A 23 -22.34 15.25 1.60
N LEU A 24 -22.90 15.56 2.77
CA LEU A 24 -22.14 15.63 4.02
C LEU A 24 -21.47 14.30 4.36
N ALA A 25 -22.15 13.17 4.15
CA ALA A 25 -21.56 11.84 4.35
C ALA A 25 -20.41 11.57 3.37
N ALA A 26 -20.55 11.97 2.11
CA ALA A 26 -19.51 11.82 1.09
C ALA A 26 -18.26 12.65 1.42
N ILE A 27 -18.43 13.89 1.89
CA ILE A 27 -17.33 14.76 2.33
C ILE A 27 -16.59 14.12 3.51
N LYS A 28 -17.32 13.65 4.53
CA LYS A 28 -16.73 12.97 5.70
C LYS A 28 -15.97 11.70 5.30
N LEU A 29 -16.53 10.92 4.38
CA LEU A 29 -15.89 9.72 3.86
C LEU A 29 -14.60 10.06 3.11
N ALA A 30 -14.62 11.07 2.24
CA ALA A 30 -13.45 11.52 1.51
C ALA A 30 -12.33 11.99 2.46
N ALA A 31 -12.66 12.84 3.43
CA ALA A 31 -11.72 13.31 4.44
C ALA A 31 -11.11 12.16 5.25
N THR A 32 -11.95 11.20 5.66
CA THR A 32 -11.49 10.02 6.41
C THR A 32 -10.53 9.17 5.56
N LYS A 33 -10.87 8.90 4.29
CA LYS A 33 -10.01 8.16 3.37
C LYS A 33 -8.67 8.86 3.16
N GLU A 34 -8.68 10.17 2.98
CA GLU A 34 -7.46 10.96 2.81
C GLU A 34 -6.57 10.91 4.06
N GLN A 35 -7.15 11.05 5.25
CA GLN A 35 -6.41 10.97 6.51
C GLN A 35 -5.76 9.59 6.71
N VAL A 36 -6.51 8.53 6.39
CA VAL A 36 -5.99 7.15 6.41
C VAL A 36 -4.83 6.99 5.42
N ALA A 37 -4.99 7.46 4.18
CA ALA A 37 -3.94 7.40 3.16
C ALA A 37 -2.68 8.17 3.59
N LYS A 38 -2.83 9.38 4.14
CA LYS A 38 -1.72 10.19 4.67
C LYS A 38 -0.98 9.46 5.79
N TYR A 39 -1.71 8.88 6.74
CA TYR A 39 -1.10 8.12 7.84
C TYR A 39 -0.29 6.92 7.34
N TYR A 40 -0.83 6.15 6.40
CA TYR A 40 -0.10 5.02 5.82
C TYR A 40 1.11 5.49 5.01
N ASN A 41 0.94 6.48 4.13
CA ASN A 41 2.02 7.01 3.29
C ASN A 41 3.16 7.63 4.11
N ALA A 42 2.86 8.32 5.22
CA ALA A 42 3.88 8.87 6.11
C ALA A 42 4.73 7.79 6.80
N LYS A 43 4.17 6.60 7.03
CA LYS A 43 4.90 5.44 7.58
C LYS A 43 5.73 4.70 6.53
N LEU A 44 5.50 4.97 5.25
CA LEU A 44 6.33 4.41 4.18
C LEU A 44 7.65 5.18 4.17
N VAL A 45 8.64 4.68 4.90
CA VAL A 45 10.01 5.19 4.80
C VAL A 45 10.47 5.00 3.35
N PRO A 46 10.75 6.06 2.58
CA PRO A 46 11.23 5.94 1.22
C PRO A 46 12.63 5.32 1.27
N HIS A 47 12.70 4.01 1.12
CA HIS A 47 13.96 3.31 0.97
C HIS A 47 14.49 3.66 -0.41
N LYS A 48 15.44 4.59 -0.47
CA LYS A 48 16.21 4.88 -1.69
C LYS A 48 17.06 3.65 -2.01
N LEU A 49 16.47 2.74 -2.76
CA LEU A 49 17.09 1.54 -3.29
C LEU A 49 17.44 1.81 -4.76
N ASN A 50 18.70 1.62 -5.10
CA ASN A 50 19.21 1.85 -6.44
C ASN A 50 19.58 0.52 -7.12
N LEU A 51 19.72 0.57 -8.44
CA LEU A 51 20.26 -0.53 -9.21
C LEU A 51 21.66 -0.90 -8.68
N GLY A 52 21.91 -2.19 -8.50
CA GLY A 52 23.16 -2.71 -7.94
C GLY A 52 23.20 -2.79 -6.40
N ASP A 53 22.22 -2.23 -5.69
CA ASP A 53 22.17 -2.38 -4.23
C ASP A 53 21.91 -3.84 -3.84
N GLN A 54 22.65 -4.31 -2.82
CA GLN A 54 22.36 -5.58 -2.18
C GLN A 54 21.20 -5.42 -1.19
N VAL A 55 20.24 -6.34 -1.26
CA VAL A 55 19.02 -6.32 -0.46
C VAL A 55 18.67 -7.71 0.05
N LEU A 56 18.18 -7.75 1.29
CA LEU A 56 17.46 -8.89 1.84
C LEU A 56 16.00 -8.82 1.40
N ARG A 57 15.44 -9.99 1.13
CA ARG A 57 14.04 -10.13 0.71
C ARG A 57 13.20 -10.71 1.82
N ARG A 58 11.99 -10.18 2.00
CA ARG A 58 11.07 -10.72 3.01
C ARG A 58 10.61 -12.13 2.62
N ASN A 59 10.84 -13.09 3.50
CA ASN A 59 10.34 -14.45 3.37
C ASN A 59 8.97 -14.58 4.05
N PHE A 60 7.93 -14.77 3.25
CA PHE A 60 6.56 -14.99 3.74
C PHE A 60 6.30 -16.43 4.20
N ARG A 61 7.16 -17.37 3.79
CA ARG A 61 7.10 -18.78 4.18
C ARG A 61 8.46 -19.19 4.73
N PRO A 62 8.78 -18.80 5.98
CA PRO A 62 10.02 -19.23 6.62
C PRO A 62 10.11 -20.76 6.62
N ASP A 63 11.30 -21.27 6.33
CA ASP A 63 11.53 -22.71 6.22
C ASP A 63 11.32 -23.36 7.60
N PRO A 64 10.40 -24.34 7.73
CA PRO A 64 10.06 -24.95 9.01
C PRO A 64 11.27 -25.54 9.74
N LYS A 65 12.32 -25.92 8.99
CA LYS A 65 13.57 -26.46 9.50
C LYS A 65 14.34 -25.48 10.39
N HIS A 66 14.16 -24.18 10.19
CA HIS A 66 14.84 -23.13 10.94
C HIS A 66 14.07 -22.73 12.22
N GLY A 67 12.92 -23.35 12.47
CA GLY A 67 12.10 -23.13 13.67
C GLY A 67 11.44 -21.75 13.74
N LYS A 68 10.78 -21.46 14.87
CA LYS A 68 10.04 -20.20 15.12
C LYS A 68 10.93 -18.95 15.14
N LEU A 69 12.25 -19.12 15.23
CA LEU A 69 13.25 -18.05 15.27
C LEU A 69 13.96 -17.83 13.92
N ALA A 70 13.50 -18.49 12.86
CA ALA A 70 14.02 -18.25 11.51
C ALA A 70 13.88 -16.76 11.14
N SER A 71 14.95 -16.19 10.59
CA SER A 71 14.91 -14.82 10.06
C SER A 71 13.80 -14.71 9.01
N ALA A 72 12.92 -13.72 9.17
CA ALA A 72 11.91 -13.37 8.16
C ALA A 72 12.51 -12.70 6.91
N TRP A 73 13.83 -12.54 6.86
CA TRP A 73 14.59 -11.96 5.76
C TRP A 73 15.55 -12.99 5.20
N GLU A 74 15.51 -13.20 3.89
CA GLU A 74 16.26 -14.19 3.15
C GLU A 74 17.22 -13.52 2.18
N GLY A 75 18.45 -14.05 2.16
CA GLY A 75 19.44 -13.92 1.09
C GLY A 75 19.97 -12.50 0.84
N PRO A 76 21.23 -12.32 0.47
CA PRO A 76 21.64 -11.15 -0.26
C PRO A 76 21.25 -11.31 -1.74
N TYR A 77 20.38 -10.43 -2.23
CA TYR A 77 20.01 -10.30 -3.64
C TYR A 77 20.48 -8.96 -4.18
N LEU A 78 20.62 -8.83 -5.51
CA LEU A 78 20.95 -7.58 -6.17
C LEU A 78 19.72 -6.98 -6.84
N ILE A 79 19.56 -5.67 -6.75
CA ILE A 79 18.56 -4.96 -7.55
C ILE A 79 19.07 -4.86 -8.99
N ARG A 80 18.37 -5.54 -9.89
CA ARG A 80 18.73 -5.60 -11.30
C ARG A 80 17.99 -4.56 -12.14
N GLU A 81 16.77 -4.20 -11.76
CA GLU A 81 15.93 -3.27 -12.52
C GLU A 81 14.99 -2.52 -11.58
N VAL A 82 14.82 -1.22 -11.81
CA VAL A 82 13.83 -0.38 -11.14
C VAL A 82 12.63 -0.26 -12.10
N VAL A 83 11.52 -0.92 -11.75
CA VAL A 83 10.30 -0.93 -12.59
C VAL A 83 9.41 0.28 -12.29
N GLY A 84 9.43 0.74 -11.03
CA GLY A 84 8.72 1.93 -10.59
C GLY A 84 9.28 2.43 -9.25
N ALA A 85 8.73 3.54 -8.73
CA ALA A 85 9.26 4.21 -7.54
C ALA A 85 9.47 3.29 -6.32
N SER A 86 8.66 2.25 -6.18
CA SER A 86 8.73 1.28 -5.08
C SER A 86 8.74 -0.17 -5.55
N THR A 87 9.04 -0.43 -6.82
CA THR A 87 8.95 -1.78 -7.41
C THR A 87 10.23 -2.14 -8.15
N PHE A 88 10.83 -3.25 -7.78
CA PHE A 88 12.16 -3.68 -8.22
C PHE A 88 12.14 -5.12 -8.73
N LYS A 89 13.01 -5.44 -9.69
CA LYS A 89 13.36 -6.84 -10.03
C LYS A 89 14.71 -7.18 -9.42
N LEU A 90 14.81 -8.39 -8.90
CA LEU A 90 15.99 -8.88 -8.22
C LEU A 90 16.75 -9.88 -9.10
N SER A 91 18.03 -10.03 -8.81
CA SER A 91 18.84 -11.17 -9.23
C SER A 91 19.58 -11.76 -8.03
N GLU A 92 19.91 -13.04 -8.12
CA GLU A 92 20.89 -13.66 -7.23
C GLU A 92 22.28 -13.05 -7.45
N LEU A 93 23.18 -13.21 -6.48
CA LEU A 93 24.57 -12.74 -6.60
C LEU A 93 25.29 -13.34 -7.83
N GLY A 94 24.91 -14.55 -8.25
CA GLY A 94 25.42 -15.20 -9.45
C GLY A 94 24.81 -14.70 -10.77
N GLY A 95 23.94 -13.69 -10.75
CA GLY A 95 23.32 -13.10 -11.94
C GLY A 95 22.02 -13.78 -12.41
N THR A 96 21.58 -14.85 -11.75
CA THR A 96 20.30 -15.49 -12.03
C THR A 96 19.16 -14.53 -11.74
N LYS A 97 18.27 -14.32 -12.73
CA LYS A 97 17.15 -13.38 -12.61
C LYS A 97 16.04 -14.00 -11.79
N ILE A 98 15.48 -13.23 -10.87
CA ILE A 98 14.26 -13.64 -10.16
C ILE A 98 13.07 -13.12 -10.96
N PRO A 99 12.17 -13.99 -11.43
CA PRO A 99 11.08 -13.60 -12.34
C PRO A 99 10.06 -12.67 -11.68
N ARG A 100 9.93 -12.71 -10.35
CA ARG A 100 8.97 -11.92 -9.58
C ARG A 100 9.48 -10.49 -9.33
N THR A 101 8.59 -9.51 -9.45
CA THR A 101 8.81 -8.13 -8.99
C THR A 101 8.53 -7.97 -7.49
N TRP A 102 9.32 -7.15 -6.82
CA TRP A 102 9.30 -6.94 -5.37
C TRP A 102 9.02 -5.49 -5.02
N ASN A 103 8.15 -5.29 -4.03
CA ASN A 103 7.90 -3.97 -3.47
C ASN A 103 9.02 -3.58 -2.49
N ALA A 104 9.40 -2.30 -2.47
CA ALA A 104 10.39 -1.72 -1.56
C ALA A 104 10.18 -2.11 -0.08
N GLN A 105 8.93 -2.19 0.38
CA GLN A 105 8.58 -2.59 1.75
C GLN A 105 8.98 -4.02 2.10
N ASN A 106 9.10 -4.89 1.09
CA ASN A 106 9.51 -6.28 1.24
C ASN A 106 11.00 -6.47 0.96
N LEU A 107 11.75 -5.38 0.86
CA LEU A 107 13.20 -5.37 0.66
C LEU A 107 13.85 -4.59 1.81
N ARG A 108 15.01 -5.05 2.24
CA ARG A 108 15.83 -4.35 3.24
C ARG A 108 17.25 -4.25 2.73
N ARG A 109 17.84 -3.07 2.76
CA ARG A 109 19.23 -2.89 2.30
C ARG A 109 20.17 -3.75 3.13
N TYR A 110 21.02 -4.52 2.46
CA TYR A 110 22.05 -5.34 3.06
C TYR A 110 23.39 -4.65 2.84
N TYR A 111 24.13 -4.43 3.92
CA TYR A 111 25.51 -3.97 3.86
C TYR A 111 26.38 -5.17 4.20
N CYS A 112 27.19 -5.62 3.24
CA CYS A 112 28.18 -6.65 3.50
C CYS A 112 29.21 -6.07 4.50
N PRO A 113 29.41 -6.68 5.68
CA PRO A 113 30.51 -6.30 6.54
C PRO A 113 31.82 -6.69 5.83
N ALA A 114 32.65 -5.68 5.54
CA ALA A 114 33.97 -5.84 4.95
C ALA A 114 34.96 -6.49 5.94
#